data_AF-A0A353B7Y2-F1
#
_entry.id   AF-A0A353B7Y2-F1
#
_cell.length_a   1.000
_cell.length_b   1.000
_cell.length_c   1.000
_cell.angle_alpha   90.00
_cell.angle_beta   90.00
_cell.angle_gamma   90.00
#
_symmetry.space_group_name_H-M   'P 1'
#
loop_
_entity.id
_entity.type
_entity.pdbx_description
1 polymer ?
#
loop_
_entity_poly.entity_id
_entity_poly.type
_entity_poly.pdbx_seq_one_letter_code
_entity_poly.pdbx_strand_id
1 'polypeptide(L)'
;MGSPSTCWNRWLLVACLASLGLPRCYGQSRPNDGPAKSVDRQSEPDVRKTQSASDPTSAANSQPSTKPQRTQPVAQEPVAVEAFVKEHLPQLSTLLNNLKKRTPSEYEKVSRELERSVQRLQSIRRRDEELYAVELEIWKVRHQLQLLAARSAIANAERKAAIGEKLNKFAEQHTKLELKRLQVLRRRAAKQLAQLDKQIEIRKETESELVAKAIRQWENRIKRQQAAARKAKNASKTKPIDKSE
;
A
#
# COMPACT_ATOMS: atom_id res chain seq x y z
N MET A 1 -30.45 -50.20 9.64
CA MET A 1 -29.21 -49.89 10.37
C MET A 1 -28.42 -48.89 9.54
N GLY A 2 -28.55 -47.61 9.91
CA GLY A 2 -27.92 -46.49 9.21
C GLY A 2 -26.43 -46.40 9.55
N SER A 3 -25.62 -46.09 8.54
CA SER A 3 -24.19 -45.82 8.69
C SER A 3 -23.97 -44.30 8.70
N PRO A 4 -23.45 -43.70 9.79
CA PRO A 4 -23.12 -42.29 9.80
C PRO A 4 -21.62 -42.11 10.12
N SER A 5 -20.77 -41.95 9.10
CA SER A 5 -19.40 -41.40 9.31
C SER A 5 -18.64 -41.11 8.00
N THR A 6 -19.23 -40.30 7.12
CA THR A 6 -18.48 -39.64 6.03
C THR A 6 -18.85 -38.17 5.90
N CYS A 7 -18.66 -37.39 6.98
CA CYS A 7 -18.86 -35.92 6.92
C CYS A 7 -17.73 -35.08 7.52
N TRP A 8 -16.68 -35.66 8.13
CA TRP A 8 -15.67 -34.85 8.84
C TRP A 8 -14.42 -34.48 8.01
N ASN A 9 -14.26 -35.02 6.80
CA ASN A 9 -13.02 -34.84 6.02
C ASN A 9 -13.01 -33.67 5.02
N ARG A 10 -14.00 -32.76 5.04
CA ARG A 10 -14.08 -31.64 4.08
C ARG A 10 -13.65 -30.28 4.64
N TRP A 11 -13.52 -30.14 5.97
CA TRP A 11 -13.21 -28.85 6.60
C TRP A 11 -11.73 -28.66 6.99
N LEU A 12 -10.99 -29.72 7.32
CA LEU A 12 -9.61 -29.58 7.83
C LEU A 12 -8.55 -29.27 6.76
N LEU A 13 -8.80 -29.56 5.49
CA LEU A 13 -7.92 -29.18 4.38
C LEU A 13 -8.16 -27.75 3.86
N VAL A 14 -9.31 -27.14 4.18
CA VAL A 14 -9.64 -25.76 3.78
C VAL A 14 -9.42 -24.77 4.94
N ALA A 15 -9.59 -25.19 6.19
CA ALA A 15 -9.40 -24.34 7.36
C ALA A 15 -7.92 -23.93 7.62
N CYS A 16 -6.95 -24.70 7.11
CA CYS A 16 -5.53 -24.33 7.23
C CYS A 16 -5.05 -23.33 6.15
N LEU A 17 -5.86 -23.07 5.12
CA LEU A 17 -5.59 -22.09 4.06
C LEU A 17 -6.42 -20.80 4.22
N ALA A 18 -7.33 -20.73 5.20
CA ALA A 18 -8.23 -19.60 5.44
C ALA A 18 -7.87 -18.75 6.67
N SER A 19 -6.76 -19.03 7.38
CA SER A 19 -6.22 -18.11 8.39
C SER A 19 -5.20 -17.15 7.73
N LEU A 20 -5.72 -16.32 6.83
CA LEU A 20 -5.06 -15.11 6.35
C LEU A 20 -5.08 -14.05 7.46
N GLY A 21 -4.48 -14.39 8.60
CA GLY A 21 -4.09 -13.43 9.63
C GLY A 21 -2.71 -12.89 9.31
N LEU A 22 -2.54 -12.23 8.16
CA LEU A 22 -1.40 -11.33 8.03
C LEU A 22 -1.58 -10.24 9.09
N PRO A 23 -0.53 -9.89 9.85
CA PRO A 23 -0.57 -8.70 10.69
C PRO A 23 -0.89 -7.51 9.79
N ARG A 24 -2.03 -6.88 10.07
CA ARG A 24 -2.38 -5.54 9.60
C ARG A 24 -1.17 -4.67 9.91
N CYS A 25 -0.35 -4.39 8.90
CA CYS A 25 0.74 -3.44 9.05
C CYS A 25 0.09 -2.12 9.45
N TYR A 26 0.31 -1.75 10.72
CA TYR A 26 0.14 -0.42 11.25
C TYR A 26 0.83 0.55 10.28
N GLY A 27 0.02 1.25 9.49
CA GLY A 27 0.44 2.28 8.56
C GLY A 27 -0.09 3.62 9.05
N GLN A 28 0.84 4.42 9.58
CA GLN A 28 0.76 5.87 9.79
C GLN A 28 -0.42 6.43 10.60
N SER A 29 -0.21 6.51 11.91
CA SER A 29 -0.61 7.71 12.66
C SER A 29 0.13 8.91 12.06
N ARG A 30 -0.62 9.89 11.54
CA ARG A 30 -0.10 11.24 11.31
C ARG A 30 -0.25 12.03 12.61
N PRO A 31 0.82 12.50 13.26
CA PRO A 31 0.70 13.58 14.22
C PRO A 31 0.55 14.88 13.43
N ASN A 32 -0.59 15.54 13.56
CA ASN A 32 -0.76 16.91 13.09
C ASN A 32 -1.09 17.76 14.31
N ASP A 33 -0.03 18.17 15.01
CA ASP A 33 -0.10 19.18 16.06
C ASP A 33 0.40 20.52 15.51
N GLY A 34 -0.55 21.45 15.42
CA GLY A 34 -0.33 22.88 15.70
C GLY A 34 -0.55 23.86 14.53
N PRO A 35 -0.88 25.14 14.80
CA PRO A 35 -1.39 25.72 16.04
C PRO A 35 -2.72 26.49 15.86
N ALA A 36 -3.31 26.79 17.00
CA ALA A 36 -4.44 27.68 17.22
C ALA A 36 -4.39 28.99 16.41
N LYS A 37 -5.57 29.40 15.91
CA LYS A 37 -6.01 30.79 15.95
C LYS A 37 -7.50 30.85 16.22
N SER A 38 -7.80 31.49 17.34
CA SER A 38 -9.06 32.03 17.82
C SER A 38 -9.74 32.95 16.80
N VAL A 39 -11.05 33.08 16.89
CA VAL A 39 -11.75 34.25 17.48
C VAL A 39 -13.24 34.14 17.11
N ASP A 40 -14.04 34.35 18.15
CA ASP A 40 -15.49 34.53 18.21
C ASP A 40 -16.12 35.29 17.04
N ARG A 41 -17.29 34.81 16.60
CA ARG A 41 -18.38 35.73 16.26
C ARG A 41 -19.73 35.07 16.50
N GLN A 42 -20.42 35.62 17.48
CA GLN A 42 -21.81 35.35 17.87
C GLN A 42 -22.76 35.49 16.67
N SER A 43 -23.78 34.63 16.61
CA SER A 43 -25.01 34.90 15.89
C SER A 43 -26.17 34.10 16.47
N GLU A 44 -27.14 34.82 17.01
CA GLU A 44 -28.54 34.44 17.23
C GLU A 44 -29.38 35.75 17.22
N PRO A 45 -30.70 35.74 17.01
CA PRO A 45 -31.37 35.46 15.73
C PRO A 45 -32.42 36.55 15.37
N ASP A 46 -33.20 36.31 14.30
CA ASP A 46 -34.63 36.64 14.14
C ASP A 46 -35.09 37.51 12.92
N VAL A 47 -35.87 36.84 12.05
CA VAL A 47 -37.05 37.22 11.22
C VAL A 47 -37.14 38.58 10.49
N ARG A 48 -37.35 38.55 9.15
CA ARG A 48 -38.64 38.85 8.46
C ARG A 48 -38.60 38.73 6.91
N LYS A 49 -39.29 37.71 6.39
CA LYS A 49 -40.27 37.67 5.26
C LYS A 49 -40.18 38.74 4.14
N THR A 50 -40.01 38.29 2.88
CA THR A 50 -40.99 38.45 1.77
C THR A 50 -40.63 37.57 0.55
N GLN A 51 -41.69 37.11 -0.13
CA GLN A 51 -41.73 36.12 -1.21
C GLN A 51 -41.84 36.76 -2.60
N SER A 52 -41.48 35.94 -3.61
CA SER A 52 -42.03 35.82 -4.97
C SER A 52 -41.91 36.94 -6.01
N ALA A 53 -41.25 36.61 -7.12
CA ALA A 53 -41.77 36.79 -8.48
C ALA A 53 -41.13 35.78 -9.48
N SER A 54 -42.00 35.06 -10.19
CA SER A 54 -41.90 34.29 -11.45
C SER A 54 -41.22 35.07 -12.60
N ASP A 55 -40.70 34.54 -13.72
CA ASP A 55 -40.48 33.23 -14.38
C ASP A 55 -39.45 33.53 -15.53
N PRO A 56 -39.30 32.73 -16.63
CA PRO A 56 -38.16 31.88 -16.95
C PRO A 56 -37.28 32.46 -18.09
N THR A 57 -36.09 31.89 -18.37
CA THR A 57 -35.54 31.70 -19.76
C THR A 57 -34.22 30.91 -19.71
N SER A 58 -34.28 29.70 -20.27
CA SER A 58 -33.30 29.00 -21.12
C SER A 58 -31.85 29.52 -21.19
N ALA A 59 -30.88 28.66 -20.86
CA ALA A 59 -29.80 28.29 -21.79
C ALA A 59 -28.91 27.17 -21.21
N ALA A 60 -28.73 26.14 -22.04
CA ALA A 60 -27.91 24.97 -21.87
C ALA A 60 -26.48 25.22 -21.38
N ASN A 61 -26.00 24.37 -20.45
CA ASN A 61 -24.63 23.90 -20.50
C ASN A 61 -24.51 22.51 -19.86
N SER A 62 -24.79 21.48 -20.67
CA SER A 62 -24.51 20.09 -20.33
C SER A 62 -23.02 19.81 -20.54
N GLN A 63 -22.25 19.67 -19.45
CA GLN A 63 -20.94 19.02 -19.50
C GLN A 63 -21.05 17.57 -18.99
N PRO A 64 -20.78 16.57 -19.84
CA PRO A 64 -20.50 15.21 -19.39
C PRO A 64 -18.99 15.06 -19.21
N SER A 65 -18.52 14.80 -17.99
CA SER A 65 -17.14 14.34 -17.78
C SER A 65 -17.06 13.24 -16.72
N THR A 66 -17.18 12.02 -17.25
CA THR A 66 -16.31 10.87 -16.98
C THR A 66 -15.87 10.61 -15.54
N LYS A 67 -16.56 9.64 -14.90
CA LYS A 67 -16.01 8.84 -13.79
C LYS A 67 -14.61 8.32 -14.18
N PRO A 68 -13.59 8.41 -13.31
CA PRO A 68 -12.29 7.81 -13.59
C PRO A 68 -12.44 6.29 -13.64
N GLN A 69 -12.18 5.76 -14.83
CA GLN A 69 -12.16 4.35 -15.14
C GLN A 69 -11.10 3.66 -14.29
N ARG A 70 -11.56 2.74 -13.45
CA ARG A 70 -10.73 1.81 -12.68
C ARG A 70 -9.81 1.10 -13.66
N THR A 71 -8.52 1.45 -13.66
CA THR A 71 -7.48 0.74 -14.41
C THR A 71 -7.58 -0.74 -14.09
N GLN A 72 -7.95 -1.53 -15.10
CA GLN A 72 -7.99 -2.98 -15.00
C GLN A 72 -6.56 -3.49 -14.69
N PRO A 73 -6.42 -4.49 -13.82
CA PRO A 73 -5.12 -5.10 -13.62
C PRO A 73 -4.74 -5.85 -14.89
N VAL A 74 -3.55 -5.53 -15.42
CA VAL A 74 -2.90 -6.28 -16.49
C VAL A 74 -2.94 -7.76 -16.12
N ALA A 75 -3.61 -8.55 -16.94
CA ALA A 75 -3.61 -10.01 -16.84
C ALA A 75 -2.16 -10.48 -17.03
N GLN A 76 -1.47 -10.74 -15.93
CA GLN A 76 -0.20 -11.46 -15.95
C GLN A 76 -0.53 -12.93 -16.00
N GLU A 77 0.07 -13.62 -16.96
CA GLU A 77 -0.36 -14.93 -17.39
C GLU A 77 -0.23 -15.99 -16.28
N PRO A 78 -1.26 -16.83 -16.04
CA PRO A 78 -1.23 -17.88 -15.02
C PRO A 78 -0.09 -18.89 -15.24
N VAL A 79 0.42 -18.99 -16.46
CA VAL A 79 1.54 -19.87 -16.85
C VAL A 79 2.84 -19.53 -16.12
N ALA A 80 3.06 -18.25 -15.78
CA ALA A 80 4.28 -17.82 -15.09
C ALA A 80 4.35 -18.30 -13.62
N VAL A 81 3.18 -18.47 -12.96
CA VAL A 81 3.12 -18.89 -11.56
C VAL A 81 3.43 -20.37 -11.42
N GLU A 82 2.88 -21.22 -12.29
CA GLU A 82 3.15 -22.67 -12.26
C GLU A 82 4.63 -22.97 -12.50
N ALA A 83 5.27 -22.28 -13.44
CA ALA A 83 6.70 -22.42 -13.70
C ALA A 83 7.54 -22.02 -12.47
N PHE A 84 7.23 -20.87 -11.85
CA PHE A 84 7.91 -20.39 -10.65
C PHE A 84 7.78 -21.37 -9.47
N VAL A 85 6.58 -21.93 -9.25
CA VAL A 85 6.37 -22.94 -8.21
C VAL A 85 7.12 -24.22 -8.54
N LYS A 86 7.15 -24.67 -9.79
CA LYS A 86 7.90 -25.86 -10.20
C LYS A 86 9.41 -25.72 -9.95
N GLU A 87 9.95 -24.54 -10.21
CA GLU A 87 11.37 -24.24 -10.03
C GLU A 87 11.77 -24.22 -8.55
N HIS A 88 11.01 -23.53 -7.70
CA HIS A 88 11.41 -23.32 -6.30
C HIS A 88 10.79 -24.31 -5.30
N LEU A 89 9.63 -24.89 -5.61
CA LEU A 89 8.85 -25.75 -4.72
C LEU A 89 8.22 -26.94 -5.50
N PRO A 90 9.04 -27.91 -5.94
CA PRO A 90 8.55 -29.03 -6.74
C PRO A 90 7.48 -29.86 -6.03
N GLN A 91 7.58 -30.01 -4.70
CA GLN A 91 6.57 -30.75 -3.91
C GLN A 91 5.19 -30.07 -3.95
N LEU A 92 5.14 -28.74 -4.01
CA LEU A 92 3.90 -27.98 -4.11
C LEU A 92 3.30 -28.10 -5.52
N SER A 93 4.14 -28.13 -6.56
CA SER A 93 3.66 -28.33 -7.93
C SER A 93 2.89 -29.65 -8.10
N THR A 94 3.37 -30.73 -7.50
CA THR A 94 2.69 -32.03 -7.49
C THR A 94 1.34 -31.95 -6.76
N LEU A 95 1.29 -31.23 -5.64
CA LEU A 95 0.06 -31.01 -4.88
C LEU A 95 -0.98 -30.23 -5.71
N LEU A 96 -0.56 -29.13 -6.35
CA LEU A 96 -1.42 -28.31 -7.20
C LEU A 96 -2.01 -29.10 -8.37
N ASN A 97 -1.21 -29.97 -9.00
CA ASN A 97 -1.67 -30.84 -10.08
C ASN A 97 -2.77 -31.82 -9.62
N ASN A 98 -2.64 -32.37 -8.41
CA ASN A 98 -3.67 -33.25 -7.83
C ASN A 98 -4.93 -32.46 -7.46
N LEU A 99 -4.75 -31.23 -6.95
CA LEU A 99 -5.83 -30.36 -6.54
C LEU A 99 -6.63 -29.87 -7.76
N LYS A 100 -5.97 -29.56 -8.88
CA LYS A 100 -6.58 -29.23 -10.18
C LYS A 100 -7.52 -30.33 -10.69
N LYS A 101 -7.14 -31.61 -10.50
CA LYS A 101 -7.95 -32.77 -10.93
C LYS A 101 -9.14 -33.05 -10.01
N ARG A 102 -8.96 -32.92 -8.69
CA ARG A 102 -9.98 -33.32 -7.70
C ARG A 102 -10.96 -32.20 -7.36
N THR A 103 -10.47 -30.97 -7.24
CA THR A 103 -11.22 -29.82 -6.72
C THR A 103 -10.80 -28.53 -7.44
N PRO A 104 -11.28 -28.29 -8.67
CA PRO A 104 -10.83 -27.17 -9.49
C PRO A 104 -11.11 -25.80 -8.86
N SER A 105 -12.24 -25.66 -8.13
CA SER A 105 -12.57 -24.41 -7.43
C SER A 105 -11.54 -24.02 -6.36
N GLU A 106 -11.03 -24.99 -5.59
CA GLU A 106 -9.99 -24.74 -4.60
C GLU A 106 -8.64 -24.44 -5.26
N TYR A 107 -8.38 -25.04 -6.44
CA TYR A 107 -7.18 -24.77 -7.22
C TYR A 107 -7.15 -23.32 -7.68
N GLU A 108 -8.26 -22.78 -8.18
CA GLU A 108 -8.33 -21.37 -8.57
C GLU A 108 -8.04 -20.43 -7.39
N LYS A 109 -8.56 -20.72 -6.20
CA LYS A 109 -8.30 -19.92 -5.00
C LYS A 109 -6.82 -19.91 -4.64
N VAL A 110 -6.21 -21.09 -4.55
CA VAL A 110 -4.78 -21.24 -4.21
C VAL A 110 -3.90 -20.64 -5.31
N SER A 111 -4.26 -20.80 -6.59
CA SER A 111 -3.54 -20.21 -7.72
C SER A 111 -3.51 -18.69 -7.62
N ARG A 112 -4.65 -18.04 -7.33
CA ARG A 112 -4.72 -16.57 -7.14
C ARG A 112 -3.87 -16.10 -5.95
N GLU A 113 -3.84 -16.87 -4.87
CA GLU A 113 -3.04 -16.56 -3.68
C GLU A 113 -1.52 -16.68 -3.97
N LEU A 114 -1.13 -17.72 -4.71
CA LEU A 114 0.24 -17.91 -5.18
C LEU A 114 0.66 -16.81 -6.14
N GLU A 115 -0.21 -16.42 -7.07
CA GLU A 115 0.03 -15.32 -7.99
C GLU A 115 0.36 -14.03 -7.24
N ARG A 116 -0.45 -13.65 -6.23
CA ARG A 116 -0.18 -12.47 -5.38
C ARG A 116 1.17 -12.57 -4.67
N SER A 117 1.50 -13.76 -4.16
CA SER A 117 2.78 -14.00 -3.49
C SER A 117 3.97 -13.85 -4.43
N VAL A 118 3.87 -14.40 -5.65
CA VAL A 118 4.91 -14.29 -6.68
C VAL A 118 5.03 -12.85 -7.18
N GLN A 119 3.93 -12.15 -7.44
CA GLN A 119 3.94 -10.74 -7.83
C GLN A 119 4.60 -9.87 -6.75
N ARG A 120 4.32 -10.12 -5.47
CA ARG A 120 4.99 -9.45 -4.35
C ARG A 120 6.50 -9.71 -4.38
N LEU A 121 6.93 -10.96 -4.55
CA LEU A 121 8.35 -11.32 -4.63
C LEU A 121 9.04 -10.65 -5.82
N GLN A 122 8.41 -10.65 -7.00
CA GLN A 122 8.94 -9.96 -8.18
C GLN A 122 9.03 -8.44 -7.99
N SER A 123 8.06 -7.84 -7.31
CA SER A 123 8.09 -6.41 -6.96
C SER A 123 9.25 -6.08 -6.02
N ILE A 124 9.56 -6.96 -5.07
CA ILE A 124 10.73 -6.83 -4.20
C ILE A 124 12.00 -6.94 -5.03
N ARG A 125 12.11 -7.94 -5.91
CA ARG A 125 13.26 -8.16 -6.80
C ARG A 125 13.63 -6.91 -7.61
N ARG A 126 12.63 -6.23 -8.17
CA ARG A 126 12.84 -4.98 -8.94
C ARG A 126 13.44 -3.84 -8.12
N ARG A 127 13.26 -3.86 -6.79
CA ARG A 127 13.68 -2.77 -5.88
C ARG A 127 14.95 -3.11 -5.12
N ASP A 128 15.14 -4.38 -4.80
CA ASP A 128 16.14 -4.84 -3.84
C ASP A 128 16.39 -6.35 -4.03
N GLU A 129 17.48 -6.70 -4.73
CA GLU A 129 17.84 -8.09 -5.03
C GLU A 129 18.29 -8.85 -3.76
N GLU A 130 18.96 -8.17 -2.82
CA GLU A 130 19.40 -8.79 -1.57
C GLU A 130 18.21 -9.15 -0.68
N LEU A 131 17.22 -8.25 -0.56
CA LEU A 131 15.98 -8.54 0.15
C LEU A 131 15.15 -9.62 -0.55
N TYR A 132 15.14 -9.65 -1.88
CA TYR A 132 14.46 -10.67 -2.66
C TYR A 132 14.99 -12.08 -2.35
N ALA A 133 16.32 -12.25 -2.34
CA ALA A 133 16.93 -13.55 -2.03
C ALA A 133 16.50 -14.08 -0.65
N VAL A 134 16.47 -13.21 0.36
CA VAL A 134 16.04 -13.60 1.72
C VAL A 134 14.54 -13.91 1.76
N GLU A 135 13.69 -13.08 1.15
CA GLU A 135 12.24 -13.28 1.13
C GLU A 135 11.85 -14.56 0.36
N LEU A 136 12.58 -14.89 -0.71
CA LEU A 136 12.40 -16.13 -1.46
C LEU A 136 12.67 -17.36 -0.60
N GLU A 137 13.75 -17.36 0.19
CA GLU A 137 14.08 -18.46 1.11
C GLU A 137 13.05 -18.58 2.24
N ILE A 138 12.59 -17.45 2.81
CA ILE A 138 11.50 -17.44 3.81
C ILE A 138 10.25 -18.08 3.21
N TRP A 139 9.90 -17.68 1.98
CA TRP A 139 8.73 -18.21 1.29
C TRP A 139 8.83 -19.72 1.08
N LYS A 140 10.01 -20.24 0.67
CA LYS A 140 10.24 -21.68 0.51
C LYS A 140 10.09 -22.44 1.83
N VAL A 141 10.75 -21.98 2.89
CA VAL A 141 10.72 -22.62 4.22
C VAL A 141 9.31 -22.60 4.80
N ARG A 142 8.57 -21.51 4.64
CA ARG A 142 7.18 -21.38 5.10
C ARG A 142 6.28 -22.43 4.46
N HIS A 143 6.39 -22.64 3.15
CA HIS A 143 5.61 -23.68 2.45
C HIS A 143 6.00 -25.09 2.89
N GLN A 144 7.28 -25.34 3.14
CA GLN A 144 7.74 -26.63 3.68
C GLN A 144 7.19 -26.89 5.09
N LEU A 145 7.16 -25.88 5.96
CA LEU A 145 6.54 -25.96 7.28
C LEU A 145 5.05 -26.28 7.19
N GLN A 146 4.32 -25.62 6.30
CA GLN A 146 2.89 -25.88 6.08
C GLN A 146 2.65 -27.31 5.59
N LEU A 147 3.47 -27.80 4.67
CA LEU A 147 3.36 -29.17 4.17
C LEU A 147 3.66 -30.21 5.27
N LEU A 148 4.68 -29.96 6.10
CA LEU A 148 5.00 -30.83 7.24
C LEU A 148 3.89 -30.80 8.30
N ALA A 149 3.31 -29.63 8.58
CA ALA A 149 2.18 -29.50 9.49
C ALA A 149 0.96 -30.31 8.98
N ALA A 150 0.61 -30.17 7.70
CA ALA A 150 -0.47 -30.94 7.08
C ALA A 150 -0.20 -32.46 7.14
N ARG A 151 1.04 -32.89 6.87
CA ARG A 151 1.43 -34.30 6.99
C ARG A 151 1.37 -34.79 8.44
N SER A 152 1.75 -33.96 9.41
CA SER A 152 1.70 -34.31 10.83
C SER A 152 0.28 -34.56 11.33
N ALA A 153 -0.71 -33.87 10.77
CA ALA A 153 -2.12 -34.01 11.13
C ALA A 153 -2.71 -35.38 10.75
N ILE A 154 -2.13 -36.05 9.74
CA ILE A 154 -2.60 -37.35 9.21
C ILE A 154 -1.65 -38.50 9.64
N ALA A 155 -0.54 -38.18 10.33
CA ALA A 155 0.49 -39.15 10.68
C ALA A 155 0.21 -39.88 12.01
N ASN A 156 0.57 -41.17 12.05
CA ASN A 156 0.61 -41.97 13.28
C ASN A 156 1.74 -41.51 14.22
N ALA A 157 1.70 -41.90 15.50
CA ALA A 157 2.61 -41.42 16.55
C ALA A 157 4.11 -41.50 16.18
N GLU A 158 4.57 -42.62 15.63
CA GLU A 158 5.99 -42.80 15.21
C GLU A 158 6.40 -41.83 14.10
N ARG A 159 5.57 -41.69 13.06
CA ARG A 159 5.83 -40.74 11.96
C ARG A 159 5.75 -39.30 12.43
N LYS A 160 4.90 -39.01 13.41
CA LYS A 160 4.74 -37.68 14.00
C LYS A 160 6.02 -37.21 14.69
N ALA A 161 6.73 -38.10 15.40
CA ALA A 161 8.03 -37.79 16.00
C ALA A 161 9.08 -37.37 14.94
N ALA A 162 9.23 -38.17 13.88
CA ALA A 162 10.15 -37.87 12.78
C ALA A 162 9.78 -36.58 12.00
N ILE A 163 8.49 -36.26 11.90
CA ILE A 163 8.03 -34.97 11.32
C ILE A 163 8.35 -33.82 12.27
N GLY A 164 8.21 -34.01 13.59
CA GLY A 164 8.52 -33.01 14.61
C GLY A 164 9.97 -32.52 14.54
N GLU A 165 10.94 -33.41 14.37
CA GLU A 165 12.34 -33.03 14.20
C GLU A 165 12.57 -32.16 12.95
N LYS A 166 11.94 -32.52 11.83
CA LYS A 166 12.02 -31.73 10.59
C LYS A 166 11.36 -30.36 10.77
N LEU A 167 10.22 -30.32 11.46
CA LEU A 167 9.50 -29.08 11.74
C LEU A 167 10.35 -28.13 12.60
N ASN A 168 11.03 -28.64 13.63
CA ASN A 168 11.95 -27.85 14.45
C ASN A 168 13.10 -27.28 13.61
N LYS A 169 13.74 -28.10 12.76
CA LYS A 169 14.82 -27.64 11.87
C LYS A 169 14.36 -26.51 10.95
N PHE A 170 13.19 -26.64 10.32
CA PHE A 170 12.66 -25.59 9.45
C PHE A 170 12.20 -24.35 10.24
N ALA A 171 11.70 -24.50 11.46
CA ALA A 171 11.33 -23.38 12.32
C ALA A 171 12.56 -22.56 12.76
N GLU A 172 13.67 -23.22 13.08
CA GLU A 172 14.95 -22.56 13.34
C GLU A 172 15.46 -21.82 12.09
N GLN A 173 15.41 -22.47 10.93
CA GLN A 173 15.79 -21.84 9.66
C GLN A 173 14.93 -20.61 9.36
N HIS A 174 13.62 -20.71 9.55
CA HIS A 174 12.69 -19.60 9.38
C HIS A 174 13.06 -18.42 10.28
N THR A 175 13.30 -18.69 11.56
CA THR A 175 13.70 -17.65 12.53
C THR A 175 15.02 -16.99 12.14
N LYS A 176 16.02 -17.77 11.71
CA LYS A 176 17.30 -17.25 11.21
C LYS A 176 17.13 -16.38 9.96
N LEU A 177 16.23 -16.75 9.05
CA LEU A 177 15.95 -15.98 7.85
C LEU A 177 15.20 -14.68 8.15
N GLU A 178 14.25 -14.67 9.09
CA GLU A 178 13.61 -13.45 9.57
C GLU A 178 14.62 -12.46 10.19
N LEU A 179 15.57 -12.97 10.98
CA LEU A 179 16.67 -12.14 11.48
C LEU A 179 17.51 -11.55 10.34
N LYS A 180 17.87 -12.34 9.33
CA LYS A 180 18.60 -11.85 8.15
C LYS A 180 17.81 -10.78 7.40
N ARG A 181 16.50 -10.97 7.24
CA ARG A 181 15.60 -10.01 6.61
C ARG A 181 15.63 -8.66 7.35
N LEU A 182 15.50 -8.70 8.68
CA LEU A 182 15.60 -7.50 9.52
C LEU A 182 16.97 -6.82 9.43
N GLN A 183 18.06 -7.59 9.32
CA GLN A 183 19.41 -7.05 9.14
C GLN A 183 19.58 -6.32 7.79
N VAL A 184 19.04 -6.87 6.70
CA VAL A 184 19.02 -6.21 5.38
C VAL A 184 18.25 -4.88 5.48
N LEU A 185 17.05 -4.91 6.06
CA LEU A 185 16.22 -3.71 6.25
C LEU A 185 16.91 -2.66 7.13
N ARG A 186 17.59 -3.08 8.21
CA ARG A 186 18.38 -2.19 9.06
C ARG A 186 19.49 -1.50 8.28
N ARG A 187 20.26 -2.25 7.48
CA ARG A 187 21.35 -1.68 6.66
C ARG A 187 20.82 -0.66 5.65
N ARG A 188 19.66 -0.94 5.04
CA ARG A 188 19.01 -0.01 4.12
C ARG A 188 18.56 1.27 4.82
N ALA A 189 17.89 1.15 5.96
CA ALA A 189 17.47 2.30 6.75
C ALA A 189 18.68 3.15 7.19
N ALA A 190 19.77 2.52 7.61
CA ALA A 190 21.01 3.21 7.97
C ALA A 190 21.60 4.00 6.79
N LYS A 191 21.58 3.46 5.56
CA LYS A 191 22.00 4.20 4.36
C LYS A 191 21.13 5.43 4.10
N GLN A 192 19.81 5.32 4.28
CA GLN A 192 18.88 6.43 4.11
C GLN A 192 19.08 7.51 5.18
N LEU A 193 19.29 7.10 6.44
CA LEU A 193 19.63 8.00 7.52
C LEU A 193 20.92 8.77 7.22
N ALA A 194 21.98 8.08 6.84
CA ALA A 194 23.25 8.73 6.49
C ALA A 194 23.11 9.73 5.32
N GLN A 195 22.20 9.50 4.36
CA GLN A 195 21.92 10.46 3.29
C GLN A 195 21.17 11.69 3.81
N LEU A 196 20.19 11.51 4.70
CA LEU A 196 19.47 12.61 5.32
C LEU A 196 20.38 13.43 6.24
N ASP A 197 21.23 12.78 7.01
CA ASP A 197 22.22 13.44 7.88
C ASP A 197 23.15 14.33 7.05
N LYS A 198 23.65 13.83 5.91
CA LYS A 198 24.42 14.65 4.96
C LYS A 198 23.63 15.85 4.43
N GLN A 199 22.37 15.68 4.09
CA GLN A 199 21.53 16.79 3.62
C GLN A 199 21.28 17.83 4.72
N ILE A 200 21.12 17.38 5.96
CA ILE A 200 20.99 18.25 7.14
C ILE A 200 22.26 19.06 7.32
N GLU A 201 23.44 18.43 7.30
CA GLU A 201 24.71 19.15 7.47
C GLU A 201 24.95 20.15 6.35
N ILE A 202 24.73 19.78 5.09
CA ILE A 202 24.82 20.72 3.96
C ILE A 202 23.87 21.92 4.15
N ARG A 203 22.65 21.69 4.66
CA ARG A 203 21.68 22.77 4.92
C ARG A 203 22.08 23.65 6.09
N LYS A 204 22.73 23.10 7.12
CA LYS A 204 23.28 23.89 8.24
C LYS A 204 24.43 24.76 7.78
N GLU A 205 25.37 24.19 7.02
CA GLU A 205 26.52 24.92 6.46
C GLU A 205 26.08 26.06 5.54
N THR A 206 25.04 25.82 4.72
CA THR A 206 24.51 26.81 3.77
C THR A 206 23.35 27.63 4.32
N GLU A 207 23.03 27.52 5.61
CA GLU A 207 21.82 28.10 6.21
C GLU A 207 21.73 29.61 5.98
N SER A 208 22.80 30.34 6.29
CA SER A 208 22.86 31.80 6.16
C SER A 208 22.66 32.25 4.71
N GLU A 209 23.24 31.53 3.74
CA GLU A 209 23.04 31.80 2.32
C GLU A 209 21.61 31.50 1.86
N LEU A 210 21.03 30.40 2.32
CA LEU A 210 19.65 30.03 2.00
C LEU A 210 18.66 31.06 2.55
N VAL A 211 18.89 31.54 3.79
CA VAL A 211 18.11 32.61 4.41
C VAL A 211 18.27 33.90 3.61
N ALA A 212 19.49 34.31 3.25
CA ALA A 212 19.72 35.51 2.45
C ALA A 212 19.03 35.43 1.06
N LYS A 213 19.10 34.28 0.39
CA LYS A 213 18.38 34.03 -0.88
C LYS A 213 16.88 34.12 -0.69
N ALA A 214 16.33 33.53 0.37
CA ALA A 214 14.90 33.58 0.68
C ALA A 214 14.43 35.02 0.94
N ILE A 215 15.17 35.80 1.74
CA ILE A 215 14.89 37.21 2.00
C ILE A 215 14.85 38.00 0.69
N ARG A 216 15.87 37.87 -0.17
CA ARG A 216 15.92 38.55 -1.48
C ARG A 216 14.73 38.18 -2.38
N GLN A 217 14.32 36.92 -2.40
CA GLN A 217 13.15 36.48 -3.16
C GLN A 217 11.86 37.13 -2.65
N TRP A 218 11.69 37.23 -1.34
CA TRP A 218 10.54 37.90 -0.73
C TRP A 218 10.54 39.40 -0.97
N GLU A 219 11.68 40.07 -0.81
CA GLU A 219 11.82 41.50 -1.14
C GLU A 219 11.43 41.80 -2.59
N ASN A 220 11.91 40.98 -3.52
CA ASN A 220 11.56 41.10 -4.94
C ASN A 220 10.07 40.88 -5.20
N ARG A 221 9.43 39.95 -4.48
CA ARG A 221 7.98 39.71 -4.56
C ARG A 221 7.19 40.91 -4.03
N ILE A 222 7.59 41.47 -2.88
CA ILE A 222 6.97 42.67 -2.30
C ILE A 222 7.07 43.85 -3.27
N LYS A 223 8.26 44.11 -3.85
CA LYS A 223 8.47 45.16 -4.84
C LYS A 223 7.56 44.99 -6.07
N ARG A 224 7.43 43.77 -6.58
CA ARG A 224 6.54 43.46 -7.72
C ARG A 224 5.07 43.69 -7.38
N GLN A 225 4.62 43.28 -6.20
CA GLN A 225 3.25 43.52 -5.73
C GLN A 225 2.95 45.02 -5.58
N GLN A 226 3.86 45.79 -4.99
CA GLN A 226 3.73 47.24 -4.87
C GLN A 226 3.68 47.94 -6.23
N ALA A 227 4.53 47.54 -7.17
CA ALA A 227 4.52 48.07 -8.54
C ALA A 227 3.22 47.76 -9.28
N ALA A 228 2.70 46.52 -9.16
CA ALA A 228 1.41 46.14 -9.74
C ALA A 228 0.24 46.93 -9.12
N ALA A 229 0.22 47.10 -7.79
CA ALA A 229 -0.79 47.90 -7.10
C ALA A 229 -0.75 49.38 -7.52
N ARG A 230 0.43 49.96 -7.71
CA ARG A 230 0.60 51.33 -8.24
C ARG A 230 0.06 51.44 -9.67
N LYS A 231 0.38 50.47 -10.55
CA LYS A 231 -0.15 50.44 -11.93
C LYS A 231 -1.67 50.32 -11.96
N ALA A 232 -2.27 49.46 -11.12
CA ALA A 232 -3.71 49.29 -11.02
C ALA A 232 -4.42 50.58 -10.55
N LYS A 233 -3.87 51.28 -9.55
CA LYS A 233 -4.39 52.58 -9.08
C LYS A 233 -4.31 53.67 -10.15
N ASN A 234 -3.24 53.68 -10.95
CA ASN A 234 -3.09 54.65 -12.04
C ASN A 234 -4.04 54.35 -13.21
N ALA A 235 -4.28 53.06 -13.51
CA ALA A 235 -5.23 52.63 -14.54
C ALA A 235 -6.71 52.90 -14.15
N SER A 236 -7.07 52.78 -12.87
CA SER A 236 -8.43 53.14 -12.41
C SER A 236 -8.66 54.66 -12.40
N LYS A 237 -7.60 55.47 -12.25
CA LYS A 237 -7.69 56.95 -12.28
C LYS A 237 -7.81 57.53 -13.69
N THR A 238 -7.46 56.75 -14.71
CA THR A 238 -7.47 57.16 -16.13
C THR A 238 -8.66 56.61 -16.91
N LYS A 239 -9.57 55.83 -16.27
CA LYS A 239 -10.87 55.52 -16.89
C LYS A 239 -11.75 56.78 -16.85
N PRO A 240 -12.16 57.34 -18.00
CA PRO A 240 -13.07 58.48 -18.03
C PRO A 240 -14.41 58.06 -17.43
N ILE A 241 -15.00 58.95 -16.63
CA ILE A 241 -16.41 58.89 -16.29
C ILE A 241 -17.15 59.16 -17.60
N ASP A 242 -17.61 58.10 -18.25
CA ASP A 242 -18.58 58.20 -19.35
C ASP A 242 -19.89 58.69 -18.73
N LYS A 243 -20.13 60.00 -18.81
CA LYS A 243 -21.44 60.60 -18.55
C LYS A 243 -22.29 60.33 -19.79
N SER A 244 -22.97 59.20 -19.82
CA SER A 244 -24.11 59.00 -20.70
C SER A 244 -25.28 59.88 -20.23
N GLU A 245 -25.63 60.80 -21.13
CA GLU A 245 -26.88 61.54 -21.38
C GLU A 245 -28.06 61.36 -20.41
#